data_AF-A0A6P0RX45-F1
#
_entry.id   AF-A0A6P0RX45-F1
#
_cell.length_a   1.000
_cell.length_b   1.000
_cell.length_c   1.000
_cell.angle_alpha   90.00
_cell.angle_beta   90.00
_cell.angle_gamma   90.00
#
_symmetry.space_group_name_H-M   'P 1'
#
loop_
_entity.id
_entity.type
_entity.pdbx_description
1 polymer ?
#
loop_
_entity_poly.entity_id
_entity_poly.type
_entity_poly.pdbx_seq_one_letter_code
_entity_poly.pdbx_strand_id
1 'polypeptide(L)'
;MNLNLERFFDACNPGTTIDMGNAEDRRYYIDFATVRSGKVIEALKRTISRISPHKYTCQLFTGHIGCGKSTELLRLKAELEEVGFHVVCFEATEDLDVADVDLTDILLAIAHQVSESLEKSKVKLQPRGFQAFLKKTGEVLLTPIELSAEAELVGLGIKGNTEEGVEFSLPAGIGTITAKAKNSPQTRSKLRQYLEPQTTQILKYINEEILKVATEQLKQQGKKGLVVIVDNLDRIENKLGSSSSKLLPEYLFVDRGEQLSQLNCHVVYTIPLSLVFSNEREALKNRLGRGESPMMLPMVPVQLRNGEQCVEGMALLRQMVLARAFPDAQPEERLGYVTEVFDSLETLDRLCQISGGHVRNLLGMLFGCLREEDPPISRSVLERVIRRERDGLLLAIDDQEWQLLFQVVQEQRVKGDREYQTLLRSLFVFEYLDDQGSWFYLNPLLLETEKYKSWRIEKVELRRSN
;
A
#
# COMPACT_ATOMS: atom_id res chain seq x y z
N MET A 1 16.68 -8.02 30.45
CA MET A 1 15.79 -8.95 29.72
C MET A 1 16.63 -9.55 28.60
N ASN A 2 16.64 -10.88 28.42
CA ASN A 2 17.49 -11.49 27.39
C ASN A 2 16.84 -11.36 26.01
N LEU A 3 17.62 -11.02 25.00
CA LEU A 3 17.17 -10.95 23.61
C LEU A 3 16.88 -12.36 23.06
N ASN A 4 15.68 -12.56 22.49
CA ASN A 4 15.38 -13.74 21.69
C ASN A 4 15.70 -13.41 20.22
N LEU A 5 16.84 -13.92 19.73
CA LEU A 5 17.36 -13.57 18.41
C LEU A 5 16.43 -14.03 17.26
N GLU A 6 15.91 -15.26 17.30
CA GLU A 6 15.03 -15.80 16.26
C GLU A 6 13.76 -14.95 16.14
N ARG A 7 13.10 -14.68 17.26
CA ARG A 7 11.90 -13.84 17.32
C ARG A 7 12.19 -12.41 16.87
N PHE A 8 13.33 -11.84 17.27
CA PHE A 8 13.74 -10.50 16.86
C PHE A 8 14.01 -10.41 15.36
N PHE A 9 14.71 -11.40 14.80
CA PHE A 9 15.01 -11.50 13.37
C PHE A 9 13.72 -11.55 12.54
N ASP A 10 12.78 -12.42 12.92
CA ASP A 10 11.47 -12.53 12.26
C ASP A 10 10.67 -11.23 12.38
N ALA A 11 10.66 -10.62 13.56
CA ALA A 11 10.00 -9.34 13.81
C ALA A 11 10.66 -8.17 13.05
N CYS A 12 11.89 -8.31 12.56
CA CYS A 12 12.58 -7.31 11.75
C CYS A 12 12.42 -7.50 10.24
N ASN A 13 11.74 -8.54 9.78
CA ASN A 13 11.54 -8.80 8.36
C ASN A 13 10.77 -7.62 7.69
N PRO A 14 11.39 -6.88 6.76
CA PRO A 14 10.77 -5.72 6.12
C PRO A 14 9.61 -6.07 5.16
N GLY A 15 9.44 -7.36 4.84
CA GLY A 15 8.34 -7.88 4.03
C GLY A 15 7.07 -8.22 4.83
N THR A 16 7.15 -8.29 6.16
CA THR A 16 6.02 -8.67 7.02
C THR A 16 5.29 -7.43 7.54
N THR A 17 3.99 -7.37 7.30
CA THR A 17 3.10 -6.32 7.82
C THR A 17 2.63 -6.68 9.24
N ILE A 18 2.54 -5.68 10.13
CA ILE A 18 1.92 -5.87 11.45
C ILE A 18 0.40 -5.90 11.28
N ASP A 19 -0.26 -6.97 11.71
CA ASP A 19 -1.71 -7.07 11.78
C ASP A 19 -2.23 -6.75 13.19
N MET A 20 -2.87 -5.60 13.37
CA MET A 20 -3.47 -5.21 14.65
C MET A 20 -4.65 -6.11 15.07
N GLY A 21 -5.18 -6.95 14.18
CA GLY A 21 -6.09 -8.03 14.54
C GLY A 21 -5.40 -9.14 15.37
N ASN A 22 -4.09 -9.34 15.19
CA ASN A 22 -3.30 -10.34 15.89
C ASN A 22 -2.75 -9.77 17.22
N ALA A 23 -3.00 -10.47 18.33
CA ALA A 23 -2.57 -10.04 19.66
C ALA A 23 -1.05 -9.99 19.84
N GLU A 24 -0.31 -10.86 19.15
CA GLU A 24 1.15 -10.87 19.19
C GLU A 24 1.73 -9.64 18.49
N ASP A 25 1.22 -9.33 17.29
CA ASP A 25 1.67 -8.23 16.44
C ASP A 25 1.48 -6.86 17.08
N ARG A 26 0.40 -6.68 17.86
CA ARG A 26 0.14 -5.44 18.61
C ARG A 26 1.31 -4.99 19.48
N ARG A 27 2.12 -5.92 19.97
CA ARG A 27 3.28 -5.61 20.82
C ARG A 27 4.43 -4.93 20.05
N TYR A 28 4.48 -5.12 18.73
CA TYR A 28 5.48 -4.53 17.85
C TYR A 28 5.07 -3.16 17.28
N TYR A 29 3.81 -2.75 17.45
CA TYR A 29 3.27 -1.52 16.90
C TYR A 29 3.72 -0.29 17.69
N ILE A 30 4.11 0.76 16.97
CA ILE A 30 4.36 2.10 17.52
C ILE A 30 3.51 3.08 16.73
N ASP A 31 2.73 3.90 17.44
CA ASP A 31 1.93 4.95 16.83
C ASP A 31 2.79 6.18 16.53
N PHE A 32 2.91 6.52 15.24
CA PHE A 32 3.66 7.69 14.76
C PHE A 32 2.78 8.92 14.49
N ALA A 33 1.47 8.87 14.76
CA ALA A 33 0.54 9.95 14.40
C ALA A 33 0.91 11.32 15.00
N THR A 34 1.53 11.34 16.19
CA THR A 34 1.95 12.57 16.88
C THR A 34 3.09 13.30 16.16
N VAL A 35 3.95 12.57 15.43
CA VAL A 35 5.10 13.14 14.71
C VAL A 35 4.87 13.23 13.20
N ARG A 36 3.79 12.63 12.70
CA ARG A 36 3.34 12.71 11.30
C ARG A 36 2.32 13.83 11.05
N SER A 37 2.21 14.77 11.99
CA SER A 37 1.35 15.96 11.89
C SER A 37 -0.13 15.66 11.60
N GLY A 38 -0.63 14.47 11.98
CA GLY A 38 -2.00 14.09 11.67
C GLY A 38 -2.42 12.69 12.10
N LYS A 39 -3.71 12.57 12.42
CA LYS A 39 -4.41 11.33 12.80
C LYS A 39 -5.20 10.78 11.62
N VAL A 40 -4.46 10.33 10.61
CA VAL A 40 -5.02 10.00 9.28
C VAL A 40 -5.99 8.82 9.36
N ILE A 41 -5.64 7.78 10.12
CA ILE A 41 -6.48 6.60 10.29
C ILE A 41 -7.73 6.92 11.10
N GLU A 42 -7.62 7.76 12.13
CA GLU A 42 -8.77 8.23 12.89
C GLU A 42 -9.71 9.07 12.04
N ALA A 43 -9.18 9.87 11.11
CA ALA A 43 -10.00 10.62 10.15
C ALA A 43 -10.77 9.69 9.21
N LEU A 44 -10.10 8.70 8.60
CA LEU A 44 -10.74 7.69 7.75
C LEU A 44 -11.85 6.93 8.51
N LYS A 45 -11.53 6.46 9.72
CA LYS A 45 -12.49 5.78 10.61
C LYS A 45 -13.66 6.68 10.96
N ARG A 46 -13.41 7.94 11.32
CA ARG A 46 -14.46 8.90 11.71
C ARG A 46 -15.43 9.16 10.56
N THR A 47 -14.92 9.31 9.33
CA THR A 47 -15.75 9.48 8.13
C THR A 47 -16.69 8.30 7.93
N ILE A 48 -16.17 7.07 8.02
CA ILE A 48 -16.95 5.83 7.84
C ILE A 48 -17.95 5.62 8.98
N SER A 49 -17.46 5.63 10.22
CA SER A 49 -18.22 5.14 11.37
C SER A 49 -19.15 6.15 12.02
N ARG A 50 -18.83 7.45 11.91
CA ARG A 50 -19.54 8.52 12.65
C ARG A 50 -20.21 9.54 11.74
N ILE A 51 -19.53 10.00 10.69
CA ILE A 51 -20.03 11.12 9.86
C ILE A 51 -20.99 10.60 8.79
N SER A 52 -20.64 9.52 8.10
CA SER A 52 -21.41 9.00 6.96
C SER A 52 -21.89 7.55 7.14
N PRO A 53 -22.42 7.12 8.30
CA PRO A 53 -22.73 5.70 8.57
C PRO A 53 -23.84 5.11 7.66
N HIS A 54 -24.56 5.95 6.92
CA HIS A 54 -25.63 5.54 6.00
C HIS A 54 -25.40 5.97 4.55
N LYS A 55 -24.25 6.60 4.25
CA LYS A 55 -23.88 7.03 2.91
C LYS A 55 -22.50 6.50 2.58
N TYR A 56 -22.42 5.72 1.51
CA TYR A 56 -21.18 5.14 1.04
C TYR A 56 -20.14 6.21 0.73
N THR A 57 -18.92 5.98 1.21
CA THR A 57 -17.76 6.87 1.04
C THR A 57 -16.74 6.21 0.13
N CYS A 58 -16.08 7.00 -0.73
CA CYS A 58 -14.90 6.57 -1.47
C CYS A 58 -13.75 7.44 -0.99
N GLN A 59 -12.86 6.86 -0.18
CA GLN A 59 -11.73 7.57 0.43
C GLN A 59 -10.42 7.10 -0.19
N LEU A 60 -9.48 8.02 -0.36
CA LEU A 60 -8.19 7.74 -0.98
C LEU A 60 -7.09 7.87 0.06
N PHE A 61 -6.18 6.90 0.07
CA PHE A 61 -5.05 6.85 0.98
C PHE A 61 -3.75 6.72 0.21
N THR A 62 -2.72 7.46 0.59
CA THR A 62 -1.44 7.47 -0.13
C THR A 62 -0.26 7.73 0.81
N GLY A 63 0.94 7.60 0.27
CA GLY A 63 2.22 7.74 0.98
C GLY A 63 3.28 6.91 0.27
N HIS A 64 4.54 7.05 0.70
CA HIS A 64 5.66 6.30 0.13
C HIS A 64 5.46 4.78 0.22
N ILE A 65 5.92 4.05 -0.79
CA ILE A 65 5.87 2.58 -0.77
C ILE A 65 6.83 2.08 0.32
N GLY A 66 6.29 1.44 1.36
CA GLY A 66 7.08 0.99 2.51
C GLY A 66 7.10 1.93 3.72
N CYS A 67 6.33 3.02 3.73
CA CYS A 67 6.24 3.91 4.90
C CYS A 67 5.32 3.40 6.03
N GLY A 68 4.65 2.25 5.86
CA GLY A 68 3.78 1.64 6.87
C GLY A 68 2.27 1.70 6.57
N LYS A 69 1.86 2.05 5.34
CA LYS A 69 0.45 2.14 4.94
C LYS A 69 -0.36 0.87 5.26
N SER A 70 0.14 -0.31 4.88
CA SER A 70 -0.54 -1.59 5.11
C SER A 70 -0.80 -1.85 6.58
N THR A 71 0.17 -1.55 7.46
CA THR A 71 0.00 -1.64 8.92
C THR A 71 -1.12 -0.70 9.40
N GLU A 72 -1.12 0.55 8.93
CA GLU A 72 -2.14 1.55 9.29
C GLU A 72 -3.54 1.18 8.75
N LEU A 73 -3.62 0.51 7.59
CA LEU A 73 -4.87 -0.01 7.05
C LEU A 73 -5.39 -1.25 7.81
N LEU A 74 -4.52 -2.14 8.28
CA LEU A 74 -4.90 -3.25 9.16
C LEU A 74 -5.33 -2.74 10.55
N ARG A 75 -4.70 -1.67 11.04
CA ARG A 75 -5.19 -0.93 12.22
C ARG A 75 -6.59 -0.38 11.97
N LEU A 76 -6.84 0.28 10.84
CA LEU A 76 -8.16 0.77 10.45
C LEU A 76 -9.21 -0.36 10.40
N LYS A 77 -8.84 -1.51 9.80
CA LYS A 77 -9.69 -2.70 9.74
C LYS A 77 -10.11 -3.14 11.14
N ALA A 78 -9.15 -3.41 12.02
CA ALA A 78 -9.42 -3.86 13.39
C ALA A 78 -10.33 -2.88 14.15
N GLU A 79 -10.04 -1.58 14.04
CA GLU A 79 -10.82 -0.51 14.67
C GLU A 79 -12.26 -0.37 14.12
N LEU A 80 -12.47 -0.67 12.84
CA LEU A 80 -13.81 -0.66 12.21
C LEU A 80 -14.62 -1.91 12.55
N GLU A 81 -13.97 -3.07 12.62
CA GLU A 81 -14.58 -4.32 13.06
C GLU A 81 -15.06 -4.22 14.52
N GLU A 82 -14.24 -3.63 15.40
CA GLU A 82 -14.58 -3.38 16.81
C GLU A 82 -15.86 -2.54 16.96
N VAL A 83 -16.01 -1.50 16.12
CA VAL A 83 -17.22 -0.66 16.15
C VAL A 83 -18.38 -1.24 15.35
N GLY A 84 -18.28 -2.49 14.88
CA GLY A 84 -19.39 -3.28 14.36
C GLY A 84 -19.56 -3.29 12.83
N PHE A 85 -18.55 -2.90 12.05
CA PHE A 85 -18.59 -3.09 10.59
C PHE A 85 -18.15 -4.52 10.20
N HIS A 86 -18.54 -4.93 8.99
CA HIS A 86 -17.89 -6.03 8.28
C HIS A 86 -16.83 -5.43 7.37
N VAL A 87 -15.57 -5.82 7.54
CA VAL A 87 -14.45 -5.22 6.80
C VAL A 87 -13.77 -6.27 5.95
N VAL A 88 -13.64 -5.98 4.66
CA VAL A 88 -12.87 -6.77 3.70
C VAL A 88 -11.62 -5.96 3.36
N CYS A 89 -10.45 -6.46 3.75
CA CYS A 89 -9.16 -5.83 3.47
C CYS A 89 -8.29 -6.84 2.75
N PHE A 90 -7.76 -6.47 1.58
CA PHE A 90 -6.90 -7.33 0.79
C PHE A 90 -5.84 -6.53 0.03
N GLU A 91 -4.74 -7.20 -0.32
CA GLU A 91 -3.65 -6.62 -1.10
C GLU A 91 -3.87 -6.88 -2.58
N ALA A 92 -3.99 -5.82 -3.38
CA ALA A 92 -4.24 -5.94 -4.81
C ALA A 92 -3.17 -6.75 -5.56
N THR A 93 -1.93 -6.79 -5.07
CA THR A 93 -0.82 -7.57 -5.65
C THR A 93 -0.99 -9.09 -5.53
N GLU A 94 -1.84 -9.57 -4.63
CA GLU A 94 -2.12 -11.01 -4.50
C GLU A 94 -3.08 -11.48 -5.61
N ASP A 95 -4.04 -10.63 -5.97
CA ASP A 95 -5.08 -10.95 -6.95
C ASP A 95 -4.77 -10.47 -8.37
N LEU A 96 -4.00 -9.38 -8.51
CA LEU A 96 -3.81 -8.66 -9.76
C LEU A 96 -2.35 -8.70 -10.23
N ASP A 97 -2.15 -8.73 -11.55
CA ASP A 97 -0.87 -8.34 -12.14
C ASP A 97 -0.83 -6.80 -12.26
N VAL A 98 -0.33 -6.15 -11.19
CA VAL A 98 -0.27 -4.69 -11.09
C VAL A 98 0.59 -4.03 -12.17
N ALA A 99 1.42 -4.79 -12.90
CA ALA A 99 2.14 -4.25 -14.03
C ALA A 99 1.17 -3.97 -15.19
N ASP A 100 0.16 -4.80 -15.43
CA ASP A 100 -0.76 -4.63 -16.58
C ASP A 100 -2.20 -4.93 -16.14
N VAL A 101 -2.67 -4.14 -15.18
CA VAL A 101 -4.01 -4.17 -14.60
C VAL A 101 -4.95 -3.17 -15.28
N ASP A 102 -6.22 -3.53 -15.45
CA ASP A 102 -7.29 -2.64 -15.91
C ASP A 102 -8.37 -2.42 -14.82
N LEU A 103 -9.29 -1.47 -15.04
CA LEU A 103 -10.44 -1.23 -14.19
C LEU A 103 -11.24 -2.51 -13.92
N THR A 104 -11.51 -3.29 -14.97
CA THR A 104 -12.34 -4.50 -14.83
C THR A 104 -11.68 -5.56 -13.96
N ASP A 105 -10.36 -5.67 -14.00
CA ASP A 105 -9.59 -6.56 -13.14
C ASP A 105 -9.74 -6.15 -11.66
N ILE A 106 -9.62 -4.85 -11.36
CA ILE A 106 -9.82 -4.31 -10.00
C ILE A 106 -11.25 -4.60 -9.51
N LEU A 107 -12.26 -4.36 -10.34
CA LEU A 107 -13.66 -4.61 -9.98
C LEU A 107 -13.93 -6.10 -9.71
N LEU A 108 -13.37 -6.98 -10.53
CA LEU A 108 -13.48 -8.44 -10.34
C LEU A 108 -12.75 -8.90 -9.07
N ALA A 109 -11.56 -8.39 -8.78
CA ALA A 109 -10.86 -8.71 -7.53
C ALA A 109 -11.66 -8.28 -6.29
N ILE A 110 -12.23 -7.07 -6.29
CA ILE A 110 -13.12 -6.63 -5.21
C ILE A 110 -14.33 -7.56 -5.08
N ALA A 111 -14.98 -7.91 -6.20
CA ALA A 111 -16.12 -8.80 -6.19
C ALA A 111 -15.78 -10.20 -5.66
N HIS A 112 -14.60 -10.73 -6.01
CA HIS A 112 -14.07 -12.00 -5.53
C HIS A 112 -13.88 -11.97 -4.01
N GLN A 113 -13.08 -11.03 -3.51
CA GLN A 113 -12.69 -10.91 -2.10
C GLN A 113 -13.90 -10.63 -1.20
N VAL A 114 -14.82 -9.77 -1.65
CA VAL A 114 -16.07 -9.51 -0.93
C VAL A 114 -16.94 -10.76 -0.88
N SER A 115 -17.14 -11.45 -2.01
CA SER A 115 -17.99 -12.64 -2.04
C SER A 115 -17.43 -13.77 -1.15
N GLU A 116 -16.13 -14.00 -1.19
CA GLU A 116 -15.46 -14.99 -0.34
C GLU A 116 -15.61 -14.67 1.16
N SER A 117 -15.42 -13.40 1.54
CA SER A 117 -15.59 -12.95 2.92
C SER A 117 -17.03 -13.09 3.42
N LEU A 118 -18.01 -12.84 2.55
CA LEU A 118 -19.44 -12.95 2.85
C LEU A 118 -19.88 -14.40 3.02
N GLU A 119 -19.38 -15.33 2.21
CA GLU A 119 -19.64 -16.77 2.37
C GLU A 119 -19.16 -17.26 3.74
N LYS A 120 -17.94 -16.87 4.16
CA LYS A 120 -17.40 -17.17 5.50
C LYS A 120 -18.27 -16.59 6.62
N SER A 121 -18.98 -15.50 6.34
CA SER A 121 -19.90 -14.81 7.26
C SER A 121 -21.35 -15.30 7.16
N LYS A 122 -21.59 -16.42 6.47
CA LYS A 122 -22.91 -17.05 6.28
C LYS A 122 -23.93 -16.12 5.60
N VAL A 123 -23.46 -15.12 4.84
CA VAL A 123 -24.30 -14.31 3.97
C VAL A 123 -24.57 -15.11 2.70
N LYS A 124 -25.85 -15.30 2.37
CA LYS A 124 -26.26 -16.06 1.20
C LYS A 124 -26.47 -15.14 0.02
N LEU A 125 -25.52 -15.12 -0.90
CA LEU A 125 -25.65 -14.43 -2.18
C LEU A 125 -26.50 -15.29 -3.14
N GLN A 126 -27.28 -14.65 -4.03
CA GLN A 126 -27.94 -15.33 -5.16
C GLN A 126 -27.61 -14.61 -6.49
N PRO A 127 -26.33 -14.58 -6.90
CA PRO A 127 -25.86 -13.72 -7.98
C PRO A 127 -26.07 -14.37 -9.35
N ARG A 128 -27.33 -14.64 -9.70
CA ARG A 128 -27.70 -15.39 -10.92
C ARG A 128 -27.22 -14.69 -12.19
N GLY A 129 -27.37 -13.36 -12.26
CA GLY A 129 -26.97 -12.59 -13.43
C GLY A 129 -25.46 -12.54 -13.56
N PHE A 130 -24.75 -12.34 -12.45
CA PHE A 130 -23.29 -12.30 -12.46
C PHE A 130 -22.69 -13.67 -12.77
N GLN A 131 -23.21 -14.76 -12.18
CA GLN A 131 -22.77 -16.12 -12.49
C GLN A 131 -22.95 -16.45 -13.98
N ALA A 132 -24.11 -16.10 -14.56
CA ALA A 132 -24.35 -16.30 -15.99
C ALA A 132 -23.41 -15.47 -16.87
N PHE A 133 -23.10 -14.24 -16.46
CA PHE A 133 -22.13 -13.38 -17.14
C PHE A 133 -20.71 -13.96 -17.10
N LEU A 134 -20.26 -14.45 -15.93
CA LEU A 134 -18.94 -15.07 -15.78
C LEU A 134 -18.83 -16.36 -16.58
N LYS A 135 -19.90 -17.17 -16.62
CA LYS A 135 -19.94 -18.37 -17.46
C LYS A 135 -19.70 -18.03 -18.94
N LYS A 136 -20.43 -17.04 -19.49
CA LYS A 136 -20.23 -16.55 -20.86
C LYS A 136 -18.83 -15.98 -21.09
N THR A 137 -18.30 -15.26 -20.09
CA THR A 137 -16.93 -14.75 -20.14
C THR A 137 -15.93 -15.89 -20.26
N GLY A 138 -16.09 -16.95 -19.46
CA GLY A 138 -15.27 -18.15 -19.54
C GLY A 138 -15.32 -18.80 -20.93
N GLU A 139 -16.53 -18.97 -21.50
CA GLU A 139 -16.73 -19.54 -22.85
C GLU A 139 -15.99 -18.75 -23.94
N VAL A 140 -15.92 -17.42 -23.83
CA VAL A 140 -15.19 -16.55 -24.77
C VAL A 140 -13.66 -16.72 -24.68
N LEU A 141 -13.15 -17.13 -23.52
CA LEU A 141 -11.71 -17.32 -23.31
C LEU A 141 -11.19 -18.66 -23.79
N LEU A 142 -12.07 -19.65 -23.89
CA LEU A 142 -11.69 -20.98 -24.35
C LEU A 142 -11.52 -21.00 -25.86
N THR A 143 -10.39 -21.56 -26.32
CA THR A 143 -10.25 -21.95 -27.72
C THR A 143 -11.08 -23.22 -28.01
N PRO A 144 -11.47 -23.51 -29.26
CA PRO A 144 -12.22 -24.72 -29.61
C PRO A 144 -11.56 -26.04 -29.19
N ILE A 145 -10.22 -26.05 -29.05
CA ILE A 145 -9.40 -27.21 -28.65
C ILE A 145 -9.33 -27.32 -27.11
N GLU A 146 -9.35 -26.20 -26.40
CA GLU A 146 -9.48 -26.20 -24.93
C GLU A 146 -10.90 -26.57 -24.52
N LEU A 147 -11.93 -26.23 -25.30
CA LEU A 147 -13.30 -26.69 -25.06
C LEU A 147 -13.44 -28.23 -25.01
N SER A 148 -12.56 -28.99 -25.69
CA SER A 148 -12.57 -30.46 -25.66
C SER A 148 -11.64 -31.07 -24.60
N ALA A 149 -10.50 -30.45 -24.29
CA ALA A 149 -9.61 -30.90 -23.21
C ALA A 149 -10.09 -30.46 -21.82
N GLU A 150 -10.61 -29.24 -21.72
CA GLU A 150 -11.39 -28.78 -20.58
C GLU A 150 -12.81 -29.35 -20.59
N ALA A 151 -13.32 -30.05 -21.61
CA ALA A 151 -14.52 -30.89 -21.36
C ALA A 151 -14.20 -32.08 -20.42
N GLU A 152 -12.93 -32.50 -20.33
CA GLU A 152 -12.44 -33.49 -19.37
C GLU A 152 -11.95 -32.85 -18.04
N LEU A 153 -11.47 -31.60 -18.08
CA LEU A 153 -11.02 -30.83 -16.89
C LEU A 153 -12.10 -29.92 -16.26
N VAL A 154 -13.17 -29.59 -17.00
CA VAL A 154 -14.48 -29.03 -16.56
C VAL A 154 -15.37 -30.18 -16.10
N GLY A 155 -14.75 -31.17 -15.46
CA GLY A 155 -15.33 -31.95 -14.36
C GLY A 155 -15.67 -31.10 -13.12
N LEU A 156 -15.68 -29.76 -13.25
CA LEU A 156 -16.24 -28.80 -12.31
C LEU A 156 -17.68 -28.45 -12.73
N GLY A 157 -18.63 -29.29 -12.35
CA GLY A 157 -20.03 -28.88 -12.11
C GLY A 157 -20.90 -28.50 -13.32
N ILE A 158 -20.44 -28.65 -14.56
CA ILE A 158 -21.30 -28.48 -15.75
C ILE A 158 -21.64 -29.85 -16.35
N LYS A 159 -22.19 -30.77 -15.53
CA LYS A 159 -23.03 -31.84 -16.05
C LYS A 159 -24.48 -31.43 -15.88
N GLY A 160 -25.17 -31.28 -17.00
CA GLY A 160 -26.63 -31.28 -17.01
C GLY A 160 -27.14 -32.50 -16.24
N ASN A 161 -28.16 -32.26 -15.41
CA ASN A 161 -29.02 -33.26 -14.78
C ASN A 161 -28.30 -34.47 -14.14
N THR A 162 -27.73 -34.31 -12.95
CA THR A 162 -27.67 -35.39 -11.94
C THR A 162 -27.70 -34.78 -10.54
N GLU A 163 -28.38 -35.46 -9.62
CA GLU A 163 -29.01 -34.95 -8.40
C GLU A 163 -28.10 -34.52 -7.24
N GLU A 164 -26.79 -34.33 -7.44
CA GLU A 164 -25.89 -33.79 -6.40
C GLU A 164 -24.88 -32.82 -7.06
N GLY A 165 -25.33 -31.60 -7.32
CA GLY A 165 -24.60 -30.58 -8.08
C GLY A 165 -23.56 -29.83 -7.27
N VAL A 166 -22.31 -29.80 -7.75
CA VAL A 166 -21.32 -28.80 -7.31
C VAL A 166 -21.77 -27.45 -7.85
N GLU A 167 -22.45 -26.68 -7.01
CA GLU A 167 -22.96 -25.35 -7.33
C GLU A 167 -21.79 -24.43 -7.70
N PHE A 168 -21.86 -23.80 -8.88
CA PHE A 168 -20.88 -22.80 -9.32
C PHE A 168 -20.93 -21.59 -8.37
N SER A 169 -20.08 -21.57 -7.35
CA SER A 169 -20.01 -20.42 -6.43
C SER A 169 -19.42 -19.21 -7.14
N LEU A 170 -19.95 -18.02 -6.82
CA LEU A 170 -19.48 -16.78 -7.42
C LEU A 170 -17.97 -16.53 -7.21
N PRO A 171 -17.40 -16.74 -6.00
CA PRO A 171 -15.96 -16.61 -5.79
C PRO A 171 -15.15 -17.53 -6.69
N ALA A 172 -15.54 -18.81 -6.81
CA ALA A 172 -14.82 -19.77 -7.65
C ALA A 172 -14.82 -19.37 -9.14
N GLY A 173 -15.96 -18.88 -9.63
CA GLY A 173 -16.07 -18.36 -10.99
C GLY A 173 -15.15 -17.17 -11.28
N ILE A 174 -15.14 -16.17 -10.40
CA ILE A 174 -14.27 -14.99 -10.54
C ILE A 174 -12.80 -15.38 -10.38
N GLY A 175 -12.48 -16.20 -9.38
CA GLY A 175 -11.12 -16.69 -9.11
C GLY A 175 -10.53 -17.44 -10.30
N THR A 176 -11.34 -18.25 -11.00
CA THR A 176 -10.90 -18.99 -12.19
C THR A 176 -10.54 -18.04 -13.34
N ILE A 177 -11.38 -17.04 -13.61
CA ILE A 177 -11.16 -16.06 -14.69
C ILE A 177 -9.93 -15.20 -14.39
N THR A 178 -9.83 -14.68 -13.16
CA THR A 178 -8.72 -13.82 -12.72
C THR A 178 -7.39 -14.57 -12.69
N ALA A 179 -7.35 -15.83 -12.22
CA ALA A 179 -6.15 -16.66 -12.24
C ALA A 179 -5.67 -16.97 -13.68
N LYS A 180 -6.58 -17.27 -14.61
CA LYS A 180 -6.24 -17.46 -16.03
C LYS A 180 -5.69 -16.15 -16.65
N ALA A 181 -6.27 -15.00 -16.30
CA ALA A 181 -5.79 -13.69 -16.75
C ALA A 181 -4.39 -13.35 -16.21
N LYS A 182 -4.13 -13.66 -14.94
CA LYS A 182 -2.86 -13.40 -14.27
C LYS A 182 -1.72 -14.15 -14.95
N ASN A 183 -1.95 -15.40 -15.35
CA ASN A 183 -0.91 -16.29 -15.88
C ASN A 183 -0.69 -16.22 -17.40
N SER A 184 -1.54 -15.52 -18.17
CA SER A 184 -1.45 -15.47 -19.64
C SER A 184 -1.73 -14.06 -20.20
N PRO A 185 -0.72 -13.37 -20.78
CA PRO A 185 -0.90 -12.07 -21.42
C PRO A 185 -1.94 -12.08 -22.57
N GLN A 186 -1.98 -13.17 -23.35
CA GLN A 186 -2.94 -13.31 -24.45
C GLN A 186 -4.38 -13.43 -23.94
N THR A 187 -4.59 -14.26 -22.90
CA THR A 187 -5.90 -14.43 -22.25
C THR A 187 -6.35 -13.12 -21.61
N ARG A 188 -5.43 -12.41 -20.96
CA ARG A 188 -5.69 -11.09 -20.38
C ARG A 188 -6.11 -10.06 -21.43
N SER A 189 -5.42 -10.01 -22.57
CA SER A 189 -5.78 -9.10 -23.66
C SER A 189 -7.19 -9.39 -24.21
N LYS A 190 -7.52 -10.67 -24.43
CA LYS A 190 -8.88 -11.09 -24.86
C LYS A 190 -9.94 -10.75 -23.80
N LEU A 191 -9.65 -11.03 -22.53
CA LEU A 191 -10.51 -10.67 -21.41
C LEU A 191 -10.82 -9.19 -21.40
N ARG A 192 -9.77 -8.35 -21.49
CA ARG A 192 -9.91 -6.91 -21.49
C ARG A 192 -10.78 -6.42 -22.64
N GLN A 193 -10.54 -6.89 -23.86
CA GLN A 193 -11.35 -6.55 -25.03
C GLN A 193 -12.84 -6.91 -24.85
N TYR A 194 -13.12 -8.03 -24.17
CA TYR A 194 -14.48 -8.46 -23.90
C TYR A 194 -15.13 -7.71 -22.72
N LEU A 195 -14.40 -7.50 -21.63
CA LEU A 195 -14.93 -6.97 -20.37
C LEU A 195 -14.99 -5.46 -20.31
N GLU A 196 -14.03 -4.74 -20.91
CA GLU A 196 -13.95 -3.28 -20.81
C GLU A 196 -15.25 -2.58 -21.29
N PRO A 197 -15.85 -2.95 -22.44
CA PRO A 197 -17.12 -2.37 -22.89
C PRO A 197 -18.30 -2.66 -21.96
N GLN A 198 -18.16 -3.68 -21.09
CA GLN A 198 -19.21 -4.16 -20.18
C GLN A 198 -19.04 -3.65 -18.75
N THR A 199 -18.14 -2.68 -18.51
CA THR A 199 -17.86 -2.10 -17.19
C THR A 199 -19.14 -1.71 -16.42
N THR A 200 -20.07 -0.99 -17.06
CA THR A 200 -21.33 -0.56 -16.43
C THR A 200 -22.18 -1.76 -15.98
N GLN A 201 -22.19 -2.83 -16.78
CA GLN A 201 -22.93 -4.06 -16.46
C GLN A 201 -22.26 -4.82 -15.30
N ILE A 202 -20.93 -4.87 -15.27
CA ILE A 202 -20.16 -5.46 -14.15
C ILE A 202 -20.46 -4.70 -12.85
N LEU A 203 -20.39 -3.36 -12.87
CA LEU A 203 -20.73 -2.52 -11.72
C LEU A 203 -22.16 -2.75 -11.25
N LYS A 204 -23.11 -2.89 -12.17
CA LYS A 204 -24.50 -3.20 -11.84
C LYS A 204 -24.61 -4.54 -11.10
N TYR A 205 -23.97 -5.59 -11.59
CA TYR A 205 -23.98 -6.89 -10.91
C TYR A 205 -23.35 -6.82 -9.52
N ILE A 206 -22.19 -6.17 -9.37
CA ILE A 206 -21.53 -5.99 -8.08
C ILE A 206 -22.45 -5.24 -7.11
N ASN A 207 -23.04 -4.14 -7.54
CA ASN A 207 -23.88 -3.31 -6.68
C ASN A 207 -25.20 -3.98 -6.30
N GLU A 208 -25.89 -4.61 -7.25
CA GLU A 208 -27.24 -5.15 -7.05
C GLU A 208 -27.25 -6.56 -6.47
N GLU A 209 -26.36 -7.44 -6.95
CA GLU A 209 -26.36 -8.87 -6.58
C GLU A 209 -25.41 -9.20 -5.43
N ILE A 210 -24.37 -8.37 -5.18
CA ILE A 210 -23.42 -8.57 -4.07
C ILE A 210 -23.65 -7.53 -2.98
N LEU A 211 -23.32 -6.26 -3.23
CA LEU A 211 -23.18 -5.24 -2.18
C LEU A 211 -24.52 -4.90 -1.51
N LYS A 212 -25.61 -4.81 -2.27
CA LYS A 212 -26.94 -4.57 -1.73
C LYS A 212 -27.39 -5.72 -0.82
N VAL A 213 -27.33 -6.95 -1.33
CA VAL A 213 -27.71 -8.17 -0.58
C VAL A 213 -26.86 -8.33 0.68
N ALA A 214 -25.54 -8.11 0.55
CA ALA A 214 -24.59 -8.15 1.65
C ALA A 214 -24.97 -7.14 2.74
N THR A 215 -25.20 -5.88 2.37
CA THR A 215 -25.53 -4.82 3.32
C THR A 215 -26.84 -5.11 4.06
N GLU A 216 -27.86 -5.62 3.37
CA GLU A 216 -29.15 -5.99 3.98
C GLU A 216 -29.00 -7.14 4.99
N GLN A 217 -28.31 -8.24 4.61
CA GLN A 217 -28.12 -9.39 5.50
C GLN A 217 -27.16 -9.08 6.65
N LEU A 218 -26.07 -8.34 6.42
CA LEU A 218 -25.15 -7.92 7.48
C LEU A 218 -25.86 -7.07 8.54
N LYS A 219 -26.78 -6.18 8.12
CA LYS A 219 -27.62 -5.41 9.07
C LYS A 219 -28.54 -6.32 9.90
N GLN A 220 -29.11 -7.36 9.30
CA GLN A 220 -29.89 -8.37 10.03
C GLN A 220 -29.03 -9.15 11.04
N GLN A 221 -27.74 -9.31 10.77
CA GLN A 221 -26.75 -9.88 11.68
C GLN A 221 -26.20 -8.87 12.71
N GLY A 222 -26.74 -7.65 12.78
CA GLY A 222 -26.33 -6.62 13.74
C GLY A 222 -25.07 -5.82 13.34
N LYS A 223 -24.55 -5.99 12.13
CA LYS A 223 -23.45 -5.18 11.60
C LYS A 223 -23.95 -3.82 11.09
N LYS A 224 -23.09 -2.80 11.15
CA LYS A 224 -23.42 -1.44 10.69
C LYS A 224 -23.38 -1.28 9.17
N GLY A 225 -22.56 -2.08 8.49
CA GLY A 225 -22.39 -2.04 7.04
C GLY A 225 -21.14 -2.78 6.59
N LEU A 226 -20.85 -2.67 5.30
CA LEU A 226 -19.68 -3.25 4.64
C LEU A 226 -18.64 -2.15 4.31
N VAL A 227 -17.38 -2.43 4.64
CA VAL A 227 -16.22 -1.61 4.26
C VAL A 227 -15.25 -2.47 3.45
N VAL A 228 -14.78 -1.95 2.33
CA VAL A 228 -13.75 -2.57 1.49
C VAL A 228 -12.50 -1.70 1.54
N ILE A 229 -11.36 -2.30 1.87
CA ILE A 229 -10.05 -1.66 1.86
C ILE A 229 -9.21 -2.38 0.81
N VAL A 230 -8.77 -1.64 -0.20
CA VAL A 230 -7.94 -2.17 -1.29
C VAL A 230 -6.54 -1.58 -1.16
N ASP A 231 -5.63 -2.39 -0.64
CA ASP A 231 -4.23 -2.03 -0.41
C ASP A 231 -3.34 -2.37 -1.63
N ASN A 232 -2.11 -1.86 -1.65
CA ASN A 232 -1.09 -2.08 -2.68
C ASN A 232 -1.44 -1.64 -4.12
N LEU A 233 -2.55 -0.94 -4.33
CA LEU A 233 -2.85 -0.27 -5.61
C LEU A 233 -1.89 0.90 -5.90
N ASP A 234 -1.18 1.39 -4.89
CA ASP A 234 -0.08 2.35 -5.03
C ASP A 234 1.19 1.75 -5.67
N ARG A 235 1.25 0.42 -5.85
CA ARG A 235 2.37 -0.29 -6.49
C ARG A 235 2.23 -0.44 -8.00
N ILE A 236 1.13 0.05 -8.59
CA ILE A 236 0.91 0.05 -10.04
C ILE A 236 2.03 0.82 -10.72
N GLU A 237 2.52 0.28 -11.84
CA GLU A 237 3.67 0.86 -12.54
C GLU A 237 3.34 2.17 -13.27
N ASN A 238 4.21 3.16 -13.16
CA ASN A 238 4.22 4.36 -14.01
C ASN A 238 4.72 4.01 -15.42
N LYS A 239 3.93 3.23 -16.16
CA LYS A 239 4.13 2.99 -17.58
C LYS A 239 2.91 3.46 -18.37
N LEU A 240 3.05 3.56 -19.69
CA LEU A 240 1.91 3.85 -20.54
C LEU A 240 0.87 2.74 -20.42
N GLY A 241 -0.40 3.11 -20.26
CA GLY A 241 -1.48 2.14 -20.21
C GLY A 241 -1.63 1.42 -21.54
N SER A 242 -1.85 0.11 -21.52
CA SER A 242 -2.04 -0.67 -22.75
C SER A 242 -3.24 -0.21 -23.60
N SER A 243 -4.18 0.53 -22.98
CA SER A 243 -5.40 1.10 -23.58
C SER A 243 -5.45 2.63 -23.58
N SER A 244 -4.36 3.33 -23.19
CA SER A 244 -4.35 4.80 -23.04
C SER A 244 -2.99 5.41 -23.37
N SER A 245 -2.98 6.65 -23.88
CA SER A 245 -1.76 7.44 -24.05
C SER A 245 -1.25 8.07 -22.75
N LYS A 246 -1.99 7.91 -21.64
CA LYS A 246 -1.58 8.35 -20.30
C LYS A 246 -0.83 7.25 -19.54
N LEU A 247 -0.18 7.65 -18.45
CA LEU A 247 0.39 6.69 -17.51
C LEU A 247 -0.73 5.87 -16.88
N LEU A 248 -0.45 4.60 -16.59
CA LEU A 248 -1.43 3.65 -16.09
C LEU A 248 -2.13 4.13 -14.80
N PRO A 249 -1.44 4.73 -13.80
CA PRO A 249 -2.12 5.34 -12.66
C PRO A 249 -3.07 6.48 -13.02
N GLU A 250 -2.69 7.35 -13.95
CA GLU A 250 -3.57 8.44 -14.41
C GLU A 250 -4.81 7.86 -15.09
N TYR A 251 -4.63 6.87 -15.97
CA TYR A 251 -5.75 6.18 -16.62
C TYR A 251 -6.70 5.55 -15.59
N LEU A 252 -6.19 4.77 -14.64
CA LEU A 252 -7.03 4.02 -13.70
C LEU A 252 -7.71 4.91 -12.66
N PHE A 253 -6.98 5.81 -12.02
CA PHE A 253 -7.50 6.56 -10.88
C PHE A 253 -8.14 7.89 -11.28
N VAL A 254 -7.83 8.43 -12.46
CA VAL A 254 -8.34 9.72 -12.94
C VAL A 254 -9.33 9.54 -14.07
N ASP A 255 -8.97 8.85 -15.15
CA ASP A 255 -9.89 8.68 -16.29
C ASP A 255 -10.98 7.64 -15.98
N ARG A 256 -10.63 6.57 -15.26
CA ARG A 256 -11.56 5.52 -14.80
C ARG A 256 -12.00 5.70 -13.33
N GLY A 257 -11.64 6.83 -12.72
CA GLY A 257 -11.92 7.13 -11.31
C GLY A 257 -13.41 7.21 -10.97
N GLU A 258 -14.24 7.69 -11.91
CA GLU A 258 -15.68 7.76 -11.69
C GLU A 258 -16.29 6.38 -11.47
N GLN A 259 -15.89 5.40 -12.29
CA GLN A 259 -16.35 4.01 -12.20
C GLN A 259 -15.87 3.34 -10.91
N LEU A 260 -14.62 3.56 -10.49
CA LEU A 260 -14.10 3.06 -9.20
C LEU A 260 -14.84 3.64 -7.99
N SER A 261 -15.40 4.85 -8.13
CA SER A 261 -16.19 5.50 -7.08
C SER A 261 -17.65 5.01 -7.00
N GLN A 262 -18.12 4.20 -7.95
CA GLN A 262 -19.53 3.78 -8.07
C GLN A 262 -19.91 2.52 -7.26
N LEU A 263 -19.01 1.99 -6.44
CA LEU A 263 -19.32 0.87 -5.54
C LEU A 263 -20.23 1.33 -4.39
N ASN A 264 -21.33 0.61 -4.18
CA ASN A 264 -22.34 0.89 -3.16
C ASN A 264 -21.95 0.34 -1.77
N CYS A 265 -20.74 0.65 -1.33
CA CYS A 265 -20.24 0.35 0.03
C CYS A 265 -19.18 1.39 0.43
N HIS A 266 -18.74 1.39 1.69
CA HIS A 266 -17.57 2.20 2.06
C HIS A 266 -16.33 1.60 1.41
N VAL A 267 -15.54 2.39 0.70
CA VAL A 267 -14.30 1.96 0.08
C VAL A 267 -13.14 2.87 0.47
N VAL A 268 -11.99 2.26 0.75
CA VAL A 268 -10.69 2.92 0.90
C VAL A 268 -9.75 2.34 -0.15
N TYR A 269 -9.26 3.18 -1.05
CA TYR A 269 -8.24 2.80 -2.04
C TYR A 269 -6.88 3.37 -1.67
N THR A 270 -5.84 2.54 -1.68
CA THR A 270 -4.48 3.07 -1.84
C THR A 270 -4.26 3.59 -3.25
N ILE A 271 -3.55 4.71 -3.40
CA ILE A 271 -3.20 5.28 -4.70
C ILE A 271 -1.72 5.67 -4.78
N PRO A 272 -1.08 5.67 -5.97
CA PRO A 272 0.30 6.11 -6.12
C PRO A 272 0.50 7.56 -5.67
N LEU A 273 1.55 7.78 -4.87
CA LEU A 273 1.87 9.10 -4.30
C LEU A 273 2.08 10.18 -5.35
N SER A 274 2.62 9.80 -6.52
CA SER A 274 2.86 10.68 -7.65
C SER A 274 1.61 11.42 -8.13
N LEU A 275 0.42 10.80 -8.01
CA LEU A 275 -0.84 11.43 -8.44
C LEU A 275 -1.25 12.61 -7.57
N VAL A 276 -0.80 12.67 -6.31
CA VAL A 276 -1.13 13.78 -5.41
C VAL A 276 -0.30 15.03 -5.71
N PHE A 277 0.84 14.84 -6.35
CA PHE A 277 1.75 15.90 -6.76
C PHE A 277 1.72 16.19 -8.26
N SER A 278 0.92 15.48 -9.05
CA SER A 278 0.78 15.74 -10.49
C SER A 278 -0.28 16.78 -10.80
N ASN A 279 -0.30 17.24 -12.05
CA ASN A 279 -1.35 18.13 -12.57
C ASN A 279 -2.75 17.50 -12.59
N GLU A 280 -2.86 16.18 -12.39
CA GLU A 280 -4.13 15.45 -12.35
C GLU A 280 -4.79 15.46 -10.96
N ARG A 281 -4.16 16.09 -9.95
CA ARG A 281 -4.64 16.11 -8.55
C ARG A 281 -6.10 16.54 -8.40
N GLU A 282 -6.52 17.64 -9.03
CA GLU A 282 -7.90 18.12 -8.92
C GLU A 282 -8.88 17.21 -9.68
N ALA A 283 -8.46 16.62 -10.80
CA ALA A 283 -9.28 15.65 -11.53
C ALA A 283 -9.48 14.36 -10.71
N LEU A 284 -8.41 13.84 -10.09
CA LEU A 284 -8.43 12.71 -9.16
C LEU A 284 -9.42 12.96 -8.00
N LYS A 285 -9.29 14.13 -7.34
CA LYS A 285 -10.16 14.55 -6.24
C LYS A 285 -11.63 14.56 -6.66
N ASN A 286 -11.95 15.13 -7.81
CA ASN A 286 -13.35 15.26 -8.25
C ASN A 286 -13.94 13.95 -8.76
N ARG A 287 -13.19 13.17 -9.55
CA ARG A 287 -13.70 11.96 -10.20
C ARG A 287 -13.71 10.74 -9.29
N LEU A 288 -12.68 10.55 -8.47
CA LEU A 288 -12.55 9.38 -7.60
C LEU A 288 -12.76 9.74 -6.12
N GLY A 289 -12.13 10.82 -5.66
CA GLY A 289 -12.22 11.28 -4.26
C GLY A 289 -13.55 11.95 -3.89
N ARG A 290 -14.50 12.06 -4.83
CA ARG A 290 -15.82 12.70 -4.64
C ARG A 290 -15.74 14.12 -4.06
N GLY A 291 -14.71 14.87 -4.46
CA GLY A 291 -14.44 16.23 -4.00
C GLY A 291 -13.49 16.31 -2.79
N GLU A 292 -13.09 15.18 -2.20
CA GLU A 292 -12.14 15.12 -1.09
C GLU A 292 -10.73 14.78 -1.60
N SER A 293 -9.72 15.44 -1.02
CA SER A 293 -8.32 15.16 -1.33
C SER A 293 -7.88 13.83 -0.70
N PRO A 294 -6.94 13.10 -1.33
CA PRO A 294 -6.35 11.92 -0.72
C PRO A 294 -5.73 12.20 0.64
N MET A 295 -5.97 11.29 1.57
CA MET A 295 -5.32 11.24 2.86
C MET A 295 -3.89 10.72 2.69
N MET A 296 -2.90 11.48 3.13
CA MET A 296 -1.49 11.15 2.98
C MET A 296 -0.88 10.69 4.30
N LEU A 297 -0.13 9.59 4.27
CA LEU A 297 0.71 9.13 5.36
C LEU A 297 2.15 9.60 5.12
N PRO A 298 2.57 10.70 5.77
CA PRO A 298 3.91 11.23 5.58
C PRO A 298 4.96 10.36 6.27
N MET A 299 6.22 10.63 5.96
CA MET A 299 7.36 9.97 6.58
C MET A 299 7.48 10.35 8.06
N VAL A 300 8.13 9.49 8.86
CA VAL A 300 8.48 9.87 10.23
C VAL A 300 9.64 10.87 10.16
N PRO A 301 9.51 12.11 10.66
CA PRO A 301 10.60 13.07 10.57
C PRO A 301 11.77 12.64 11.46
N VAL A 302 12.95 12.51 10.88
CA VAL A 302 14.22 12.40 11.63
C VAL A 302 14.90 13.76 11.82
N GLN A 303 14.49 14.72 10.99
CA GLN A 303 14.91 16.11 10.99
C GLN A 303 13.71 17.00 10.66
N LEU A 304 13.77 18.24 11.11
CA LEU A 304 12.80 19.30 10.82
C LEU A 304 13.17 20.01 9.51
N ARG A 305 12.23 20.79 8.97
CA ARG A 305 12.42 21.54 7.71
C ARG A 305 13.66 22.46 7.75
N ASN A 306 14.00 23.01 8.90
CA ASN A 306 15.18 23.86 9.11
C ASN A 306 16.52 23.08 9.18
N GLY A 307 16.47 21.74 9.16
CA GLY A 307 17.64 20.87 9.26
C GLY A 307 18.02 20.46 10.68
N GLU A 308 17.31 20.94 11.71
CA GLU A 308 17.50 20.48 13.09
C GLU A 308 16.97 19.05 13.27
N GLN A 309 17.49 18.32 14.25
CA GLN A 309 17.01 16.97 14.54
C GLN A 309 15.57 16.99 15.07
N CYS A 310 14.72 16.08 14.58
CA CYS A 310 13.40 15.86 15.17
C CYS A 310 13.52 14.87 16.33
N VAL A 311 13.53 15.38 17.56
CA VAL A 311 13.79 14.59 18.77
C VAL A 311 12.69 13.55 19.00
N GLU A 312 11.42 13.93 18.83
CA GLU A 312 10.26 13.08 19.04
C GLU A 312 10.21 11.95 18.01
N GLY A 313 10.44 12.27 16.73
CA GLY A 313 10.47 11.27 15.66
C GLY A 313 11.60 10.26 15.86
N MET A 314 12.79 10.74 16.25
CA MET A 314 13.92 9.88 16.63
C MET A 314 13.59 8.98 17.82
N ALA A 315 12.93 9.50 18.86
CA ALA A 315 12.52 8.71 20.01
C ALA A 315 11.56 7.58 19.63
N LEU A 316 10.55 7.84 18.78
CA LEU A 316 9.61 6.82 18.33
C LEU A 316 10.26 5.77 17.41
N LEU A 317 11.22 6.16 16.57
CA LEU A 317 11.96 5.20 15.74
C LEU A 317 12.83 4.26 16.57
N ARG A 318 13.48 4.77 17.63
CA ARG A 318 14.19 3.92 18.61
C ARG A 318 13.23 2.94 19.27
N GLN A 319 12.07 3.42 19.71
CA GLN A 319 11.03 2.59 20.30
C GLN A 319 10.55 1.51 19.34
N MET A 320 10.43 1.81 18.05
CA MET A 320 10.05 0.82 17.04
C MET A 320 11.06 -0.30 16.93
N VAL A 321 12.36 0.02 16.87
CA VAL A 321 13.42 -1.00 16.83
C VAL A 321 13.39 -1.85 18.10
N LEU A 322 13.34 -1.21 19.26
CA LEU A 322 13.40 -1.90 20.54
C LEU A 322 12.12 -2.67 20.87
N ALA A 323 10.97 -2.28 20.33
CA ALA A 323 9.73 -3.05 20.42
C ALA A 323 9.83 -4.36 19.64
N ARG A 324 10.59 -4.42 18.53
CA ARG A 324 10.87 -5.69 17.82
C ARG A 324 11.73 -6.62 18.67
N ALA A 325 12.73 -6.07 19.37
CA ALA A 325 13.65 -6.83 20.22
C ALA A 325 13.02 -7.26 21.56
N PHE A 326 12.28 -6.35 22.19
CA PHE A 326 11.70 -6.48 23.53
C PHE A 326 10.22 -6.11 23.53
N PRO A 327 9.37 -6.88 22.83
CA PRO A 327 7.93 -6.60 22.72
C PRO A 327 7.20 -6.64 24.06
N ASP A 328 7.72 -7.40 25.03
CA ASP A 328 7.12 -7.56 26.36
C ASP A 328 7.61 -6.53 27.38
N ALA A 329 8.65 -5.73 27.04
CA ALA A 329 9.13 -4.62 27.87
C ALA A 329 8.25 -3.37 27.69
N GLN A 330 8.08 -2.60 28.76
CA GLN A 330 7.35 -1.33 28.70
C GLN A 330 8.16 -0.27 27.92
N PRO A 331 7.51 0.70 27.25
CA PRO A 331 8.21 1.73 26.47
C PRO A 331 9.32 2.46 27.23
N GLU A 332 9.12 2.72 28.52
CA GLU A 332 10.06 3.44 29.38
C GLU A 332 11.32 2.61 29.70
N GLU A 333 11.21 1.28 29.67
CA GLU A 333 12.31 0.35 30.00
C GLU A 333 13.16 0.00 28.78
N ARG A 334 12.57 0.03 27.58
CA ARG A 334 13.20 -0.43 26.33
C ARG A 334 14.56 0.20 26.06
N LEU A 335 14.71 1.51 26.31
CA LEU A 335 15.98 2.21 26.11
C LEU A 335 17.11 1.67 27.00
N GLY A 336 16.78 1.10 28.16
CA GLY A 336 17.76 0.46 29.03
C GLY A 336 18.34 -0.84 28.46
N TYR A 337 17.72 -1.43 27.43
CA TYR A 337 18.17 -2.66 26.77
C TYR A 337 18.85 -2.42 25.42
N VAL A 338 19.22 -1.17 25.10
CA VAL A 338 19.89 -0.85 23.83
C VAL A 338 21.17 -1.65 23.65
N THR A 339 21.95 -1.85 24.70
CA THR A 339 23.23 -2.57 24.67
C THR A 339 23.11 -4.07 24.41
N GLU A 340 21.90 -4.61 24.48
CA GLU A 340 21.59 -5.99 24.09
C GLU A 340 21.39 -6.13 22.57
N VAL A 341 21.15 -5.02 21.87
CA VAL A 341 20.84 -4.99 20.43
C VAL A 341 21.92 -4.28 19.62
N PHE A 342 22.51 -3.21 20.16
CA PHE A 342 23.54 -2.38 19.54
C PHE A 342 24.70 -2.15 20.51
N ASP A 343 25.90 -1.89 19.99
CA ASP A 343 27.05 -1.56 20.84
C ASP A 343 26.86 -0.27 21.67
N SER A 344 25.98 0.63 21.22
CA SER A 344 25.76 1.96 21.78
C SER A 344 24.44 2.57 21.30
N LEU A 345 23.95 3.59 22.01
CA LEU A 345 22.78 4.36 21.58
C LEU A 345 23.07 5.13 20.29
N GLU A 346 24.30 5.59 20.10
CA GLU A 346 24.75 6.31 18.92
C GLU A 346 24.66 5.44 17.65
N THR A 347 24.83 4.13 17.75
CA THR A 347 24.63 3.20 16.61
C THR A 347 23.15 3.03 16.28
N LEU A 348 22.27 2.93 17.28
CA LEU A 348 20.82 2.94 17.03
C LEU A 348 20.36 4.28 16.42
N ASP A 349 20.84 5.40 16.97
CA ASP A 349 20.54 6.74 16.45
C ASP A 349 20.97 6.90 15.01
N ARG A 350 22.15 6.38 14.67
CA ARG A 350 22.64 6.35 13.30
C ARG A 350 21.69 5.63 12.36
N LEU A 351 21.23 4.44 12.73
CA LEU A 351 20.27 3.67 11.95
C LEU A 351 18.96 4.44 11.76
N CYS A 352 18.43 5.04 12.83
CA CYS A 352 17.22 5.85 12.75
C CYS A 352 17.40 7.06 11.81
N GLN A 353 18.49 7.82 11.97
CA GLN A 353 18.78 8.99 11.13
C GLN A 353 18.94 8.65 9.64
N ILE A 354 19.77 7.66 9.32
CA ILE A 354 20.09 7.31 7.93
C ILE A 354 18.89 6.71 7.19
N SER A 355 17.91 6.17 7.91
CA SER A 355 16.66 5.68 7.33
C SER A 355 15.76 6.78 6.75
N GLY A 356 15.95 8.04 7.16
CA GLY A 356 15.00 9.13 6.85
C GLY A 356 13.61 8.92 7.43
N GLY A 357 13.47 8.05 8.44
CA GLY A 357 12.19 7.60 8.98
C GLY A 357 11.37 6.74 8.02
N HIS A 358 12.00 6.20 6.97
CA HIS A 358 11.38 5.19 6.12
C HIS A 358 11.37 3.86 6.85
N VAL A 359 10.19 3.43 7.31
CA VAL A 359 10.03 2.20 8.12
C VAL A 359 10.68 0.99 7.44
N ARG A 360 10.42 0.78 6.13
CA ARG A 360 11.02 -0.35 5.40
C ARG A 360 12.53 -0.23 5.22
N ASN A 361 13.10 0.97 5.03
CA ASN A 361 14.56 1.09 4.92
C ASN A 361 15.23 0.86 6.27
N LEU A 362 14.64 1.39 7.35
CA LEU A 362 15.11 1.16 8.72
C LEU A 362 15.13 -0.34 9.04
N LEU A 363 14.01 -1.04 8.81
CA LEU A 363 13.94 -2.49 9.04
C LEU A 363 14.83 -3.27 8.08
N GLY A 364 14.94 -2.86 6.81
CA GLY A 364 15.82 -3.50 5.84
C GLY A 364 17.29 -3.43 6.24
N MET A 365 17.77 -2.27 6.69
CA MET A 365 19.14 -2.11 7.20
C MET A 365 19.37 -2.89 8.50
N LEU A 366 18.40 -2.88 9.42
CA LEU A 366 18.47 -3.66 10.65
C LEU A 366 18.55 -5.16 10.35
N PHE A 367 17.66 -5.65 9.49
CA PHE A 367 17.64 -7.04 9.03
C PHE A 367 18.93 -7.41 8.31
N GLY A 368 19.49 -6.49 7.51
CA GLY A 368 20.81 -6.64 6.90
C GLY A 368 21.94 -6.81 7.92
N CYS A 369 21.91 -6.06 9.02
CA CYS A 369 22.90 -6.19 10.10
C CYS A 369 22.80 -7.55 10.79
N LEU A 370 21.58 -8.00 11.13
CA LEU A 370 21.33 -9.27 11.79
C LEU A 370 21.70 -10.50 10.93
N ARG A 371 21.86 -10.33 9.61
CA ARG A 371 22.39 -11.37 8.73
C ARG A 371 23.92 -11.45 8.73
N GLU A 372 24.61 -10.39 9.17
CA GLU A 372 26.07 -10.33 9.19
C GLU A 372 26.65 -10.77 10.53
N GLU A 373 26.02 -10.41 11.66
CA GLU A 373 26.47 -10.77 13.00
C GLU A 373 25.32 -10.85 14.01
N ASP A 374 25.53 -11.61 15.09
CA ASP A 374 24.64 -11.63 16.25
C ASP A 374 24.74 -10.29 17.02
N PRO A 375 23.64 -9.80 17.61
CA PRO A 375 23.68 -8.63 18.49
C PRO A 375 24.62 -8.80 19.69
N PRO A 376 25.18 -7.71 20.24
CA PRO A 376 24.93 -6.33 19.88
C PRO A 376 25.62 -5.89 18.57
N ILE A 377 24.83 -5.29 17.67
CA ILE A 377 25.28 -4.79 16.36
C ILE A 377 26.30 -3.68 16.56
N SER A 378 27.50 -3.87 16.03
CA SER A 378 28.56 -2.88 16.08
C SER A 378 28.34 -1.77 15.05
N ARG A 379 28.88 -0.58 15.35
CA ARG A 379 28.88 0.54 14.39
C ARG A 379 29.50 0.16 13.05
N SER A 380 30.52 -0.70 13.08
CA SER A 380 31.24 -1.13 11.87
C SER A 380 30.35 -1.92 10.91
N VAL A 381 29.44 -2.74 11.43
CA VAL A 381 28.51 -3.54 10.64
C VAL A 381 27.42 -2.68 10.07
N LEU A 382 26.84 -1.81 10.90
CA LEU A 382 25.86 -0.84 10.44
C LEU A 382 26.41 0.01 9.27
N GLU A 383 27.62 0.54 9.37
CA GLU A 383 28.21 1.33 8.27
C GLU A 383 28.50 0.50 7.01
N ARG A 384 28.78 -0.81 7.12
CA ARG A 384 28.88 -1.69 5.94
C ARG A 384 27.53 -1.86 5.24
N VAL A 385 26.47 -2.09 6.01
CA VAL A 385 25.11 -2.22 5.46
C VAL A 385 24.65 -0.90 4.84
N ILE A 386 24.85 0.23 5.53
CA ILE A 386 24.56 1.57 5.00
C ILE A 386 25.27 1.81 3.65
N ARG A 387 26.57 1.47 3.54
CA ARG A 387 27.31 1.61 2.28
C ARG A 387 26.69 0.75 1.17
N ARG A 388 26.33 -0.50 1.45
CA ARG A 388 25.70 -1.39 0.47
C ARG A 388 24.37 -0.83 -0.04
N GLU A 389 23.49 -0.38 0.86
CA GLU A 389 22.20 0.21 0.49
C GLU A 389 22.38 1.51 -0.29
N ARG A 390 23.30 2.39 0.14
CA ARG A 390 23.64 3.62 -0.57
C ARG A 390 24.14 3.33 -1.99
N ASP A 391 25.09 2.42 -2.13
CA ASP A 391 25.71 2.10 -3.41
C ASP A 391 24.69 1.44 -4.36
N GLY A 392 23.78 0.62 -3.83
CA GLY A 392 22.64 0.09 -4.59
C GLY A 392 21.70 1.18 -5.09
N LEU A 393 21.37 2.17 -4.24
CA LEU A 393 20.51 3.30 -4.62
C LEU A 393 21.18 4.18 -5.69
N LEU A 394 22.50 4.38 -5.60
CA LEU A 394 23.28 5.18 -6.55
C LEU A 394 23.28 4.62 -7.97
N LEU A 395 23.24 3.29 -8.13
CA LEU A 395 23.24 2.65 -9.45
C LEU A 395 22.01 3.00 -10.29
N ALA A 396 20.92 3.42 -9.64
CA ALA A 396 19.66 3.74 -10.29
C ALA A 396 19.51 5.23 -10.63
N ILE A 397 20.49 6.09 -10.29
CA ILE A 397 20.37 7.55 -10.46
C ILE A 397 21.21 8.02 -11.65
N ASP A 398 20.58 8.71 -12.60
CA ASP A 398 21.25 9.37 -13.72
C ASP A 398 21.63 10.84 -13.45
N ASP A 399 22.36 11.46 -14.39
CA ASP A 399 22.82 12.84 -14.24
C ASP A 399 21.69 13.88 -14.26
N GLN A 400 20.59 13.63 -14.97
CA GLN A 400 19.43 14.52 -15.00
C GLN A 400 18.68 14.46 -13.67
N GLU A 401 18.50 13.26 -13.13
CA GLU A 401 17.91 13.05 -11.82
C GLU A 401 18.73 13.73 -10.72
N TRP A 402 20.07 13.67 -10.78
CA TRP A 402 20.92 14.42 -9.84
C TRP A 402 20.68 15.93 -9.87
N GLN A 403 20.47 16.52 -11.05
CA GLN A 403 20.15 17.95 -11.15
C GLN A 403 18.82 18.28 -10.47
N LEU A 404 17.82 17.42 -10.63
CA LEU A 404 16.52 17.57 -9.97
C LEU A 404 16.62 17.37 -8.46
N LEU A 405 17.41 16.40 -7.98
CA LEU A 405 17.66 16.20 -6.55
C LEU A 405 18.26 17.46 -5.91
N PHE A 406 19.20 18.14 -6.59
CA PHE A 406 19.75 19.40 -6.10
C PHE A 406 18.73 20.54 -6.09
N GLN A 407 17.78 20.56 -7.02
CA GLN A 407 16.65 21.51 -6.98
C GLN A 407 15.74 21.23 -5.79
N VAL A 408 15.41 19.96 -5.52
CA VAL A 408 14.61 19.55 -4.35
C VAL A 408 15.27 20.02 -3.05
N VAL A 409 16.59 19.89 -2.91
CA VAL A 409 17.30 20.35 -1.70
C VAL A 409 17.20 21.86 -1.51
N GLN A 410 17.26 22.64 -2.59
CA GLN A 410 17.20 24.10 -2.53
C GLN A 410 15.77 24.62 -2.30
N GLU A 411 14.78 24.01 -2.94
CA GLU A 411 13.39 24.46 -2.93
C GLU A 411 12.56 23.78 -1.82
N GLN A 412 13.01 22.62 -1.32
CA GLN A 412 12.28 21.71 -0.42
C GLN A 412 10.88 21.35 -0.92
N ARG A 413 10.72 21.33 -2.24
CA ARG A 413 9.45 21.14 -2.96
C ARG A 413 9.66 20.22 -4.15
N VAL A 414 8.57 19.57 -4.52
CA VAL A 414 8.44 18.75 -5.72
C VAL A 414 7.41 19.41 -6.64
N LYS A 415 7.70 19.45 -7.93
CA LYS A 415 6.81 19.99 -8.98
C LYS A 415 6.03 18.85 -9.65
N GLY A 416 4.95 19.18 -10.35
CA GLY A 416 4.06 18.18 -10.96
C GLY A 416 4.54 17.53 -12.25
N ASP A 417 5.83 17.65 -12.56
CA ASP A 417 6.45 17.09 -13.75
C ASP A 417 6.77 15.60 -13.54
N ARG A 418 6.86 14.84 -14.64
CA ARG A 418 7.02 13.38 -14.61
C ARG A 418 8.31 12.94 -13.93
N GLU A 419 9.36 13.71 -14.09
CA GLU A 419 10.68 13.43 -13.55
C GLU A 419 10.67 13.42 -12.02
N TYR A 420 9.91 14.34 -11.41
CA TYR A 420 9.73 14.35 -9.96
C TYR A 420 8.92 13.16 -9.43
N GLN A 421 7.98 12.63 -10.23
CA GLN A 421 7.26 11.41 -9.89
C GLN A 421 8.21 10.20 -9.81
N THR A 422 9.21 10.15 -10.68
CA THR A 422 10.29 9.15 -10.63
C THR A 422 11.07 9.26 -9.33
N LEU A 423 11.47 10.48 -8.91
CA LEU A 423 12.24 10.68 -7.67
C LEU A 423 11.52 10.17 -6.41
N LEU A 424 10.20 10.39 -6.32
CA LEU A 424 9.39 9.90 -5.22
C LEU A 424 9.24 8.37 -5.25
N ARG A 425 8.98 7.80 -6.44
CA ARG A 425 8.78 6.36 -6.60
C ARG A 425 10.06 5.55 -6.34
N SER A 426 11.21 6.07 -6.76
CA SER A 426 12.52 5.45 -6.57
C SER A 426 13.09 5.67 -5.17
N LEU A 427 12.34 6.29 -4.25
CA LEU A 427 12.76 6.59 -2.88
C LEU A 427 14.04 7.43 -2.81
N PHE A 428 14.30 8.27 -3.82
CA PHE A 428 15.39 9.25 -3.80
C PHE A 428 15.00 10.47 -2.96
N VAL A 429 13.71 10.78 -2.91
CA VAL A 429 13.12 11.90 -2.19
C VAL A 429 12.01 11.40 -1.28
N PHE A 430 12.03 11.88 -0.05
CA PHE A 430 11.00 11.64 0.95
C PHE A 430 10.12 12.88 1.15
N GLU A 431 8.86 12.61 1.49
CA GLU A 431 7.85 13.62 1.79
C GLU A 431 7.58 13.61 3.29
N TYR A 432 7.60 14.80 3.88
CA TYR A 432 7.35 15.04 5.29
C TYR A 432 6.30 16.15 5.42
N LEU A 433 5.64 16.22 6.58
CA LEU A 433 4.58 17.18 6.85
C LEU A 433 4.84 17.94 8.16
N ASP A 434 4.78 19.26 8.11
CA ASP A 434 4.80 20.15 9.27
C ASP A 434 3.64 21.15 9.23
N ASP A 435 3.65 22.13 10.13
CA ASP A 435 2.64 23.18 10.25
C ASP A 435 2.56 24.11 9.02
N GLN A 436 3.62 24.20 8.23
CA GLN A 436 3.68 24.93 6.95
C GLN A 436 3.27 24.07 5.75
N GLY A 437 2.92 22.81 5.97
CA GLY A 437 2.49 21.85 4.96
C GLY A 437 3.60 20.90 4.51
N SER A 438 3.40 20.23 3.37
CA SER A 438 4.37 19.23 2.89
C SER A 438 5.71 19.88 2.53
N TRP A 439 6.78 19.15 2.80
CA TRP A 439 8.13 19.47 2.36
C TRP A 439 8.89 18.20 2.00
N PHE A 440 9.94 18.38 1.21
CA PHE A 440 10.66 17.27 0.61
C PHE A 440 12.14 17.36 0.90
N TYR A 441 12.74 16.19 1.10
CA TYR A 441 14.18 16.10 1.26
C TYR A 441 14.71 14.79 0.71
N LEU A 442 16.01 14.76 0.42
CA LEU A 442 16.62 13.56 -0.11
C LEU A 442 16.60 12.44 0.92
N ASN A 443 16.53 11.21 0.42
CA ASN A 443 16.87 10.03 1.18
C ASN A 443 18.27 10.23 1.81
N PRO A 444 18.44 10.12 3.14
CA PRO A 444 19.70 10.44 3.79
C PRO A 444 20.91 9.66 3.28
N LEU A 445 20.72 8.46 2.71
CA LEU A 445 21.79 7.72 2.02
C LEU A 445 22.47 8.56 0.93
N LEU A 446 21.70 9.36 0.19
CA LEU A 446 22.20 10.20 -0.90
C LEU A 446 23.05 11.39 -0.41
N LEU A 447 22.81 11.84 0.83
CA LEU A 447 23.57 12.94 1.44
C LEU A 447 25.03 12.55 1.73
N GLU A 448 25.32 11.26 1.79
CA GLU A 448 26.65 10.73 2.11
C GLU A 448 27.50 10.40 0.88
N THR A 449 26.93 10.64 -0.29
CA THR A 449 27.58 10.44 -1.58
C THR A 449 28.59 11.55 -1.84
N GLU A 450 29.69 11.24 -2.51
CA GLU A 450 30.69 12.25 -2.87
C GLU A 450 30.10 13.33 -3.77
N LYS A 451 29.20 12.96 -4.69
CA LYS A 451 28.52 13.91 -5.58
C LYS A 451 27.73 14.97 -4.80
N TYR A 452 26.99 14.57 -3.75
CA TYR A 452 26.29 15.52 -2.90
C TYR A 452 27.24 16.38 -2.04
N LYS A 453 28.28 15.76 -1.44
CA LYS A 453 29.25 16.48 -0.61
C LYS A 453 29.99 17.57 -1.41
N SER A 454 30.46 17.25 -2.61
CA SER A 454 31.14 18.21 -3.49
C SER A 454 30.23 19.38 -3.88
N TRP A 455 29.00 19.08 -4.32
CA TRP A 455 28.01 20.10 -4.64
C TRP A 455 27.72 21.04 -3.45
N ARG A 456 27.64 20.49 -2.24
CA ARG A 456 27.39 21.29 -1.02
C ARG A 456 28.56 22.22 -0.71
N ILE A 457 29.80 21.76 -0.88
CA ILE A 457 31.01 22.58 -0.68
C ILE A 457 31.02 23.75 -1.67
N GLU A 458 30.83 23.46 -2.96
CA GLU A 458 30.76 24.49 -4.02
C GLU A 458 29.69 25.55 -3.73
N LYS A 459 28.51 25.12 -3.24
CA LYS A 459 27.43 26.04 -2.86
C LYS A 459 27.77 26.92 -1.66
N VAL A 460 28.48 26.39 -0.66
CA VAL A 460 28.91 27.17 0.50
C VAL A 460 29.98 28.19 0.10
N GLU A 461 30.92 27.82 -0.77
CA GLU A 461 31.95 28.72 -1.30
C GLU A 461 31.34 29.84 -2.14
N LEU A 462 30.40 29.53 -3.03
CA LEU A 462 29.66 30.53 -3.83
C LEU A 462 28.88 31.53 -2.95
N ARG A 463 28.36 31.11 -1.80
CA ARG A 463 27.67 32.00 -0.83
C ARG A 463 28.63 32.85 0.01
N ARG A 464 29.91 32.48 0.10
CA ARG A 464 30.94 33.26 0.80
C ARG A 464 31.64 34.27 -0.11
N SER A 465 31.65 34.01 -1.41
CA SER A 465 32.25 34.86 -2.45
C SER A 465 31.32 35.95 -3.00
N ASN A 466 30.01 35.85 -2.72
CA ASN A 466 28.99 36.87 -2.96
C ASN A 466 28.60 37.53 -1.64
#